data_AF-A0A0G4EE49-F1
#
_entry.id   AF-A0A0G4EE49-F1
#
_cell.length_a   1.000
_cell.length_b   1.000
_cell.length_c   1.000
_cell.angle_alpha   90.00
_cell.angle_beta   90.00
_cell.angle_gamma   90.00
#
_symmetry.space_group_name_H-M   'P 1'
#
loop_
_entity.id
_entity.type
_entity.pdbx_description
1 polymer ?
#
loop_
_entity_poly.entity_id
_entity_poly.type
_entity_poly.pdbx_seq_one_letter_code
_entity_poly.pdbx_strand_id
1 'polypeptide(L)'
;MESDERVAGSSALDLPAISNTGASQPASAADGLRSLRDELHRIAMLTEAIQSKFSADGESRAKRLLHCRPDVQCELSAMASGLAHIDALLDRPKQVGTHVHSKHTSAQGGLTRCGVPSGGGWRIDGHSLGALADLSAALNTIWSRQDRQGVKKTIEITYESPTISHSFGDETRPIHAFLDWARRLGVTVEWQLDGFGMVTLDCSKRVPSAPPAVCGPVADVINKMASQAQRVEIKCGGSPLHHTWRHLLSFPKADELRIEEGDGNPPIQRTVKSIPTWLLEVGQDGNNVRLPAIDTFWGELGLSVDGRAHLPARPRTLTRLLGSLRHLTFVELSSASLPIVYECVSCTSVDKLDRVVLHVGPRMSALPEHISQKLPAVKYLSVEVSDAVMHDDVWRVVEGADALSIVGFVRQLRPHEAELRLGIHDDALASHDYGGIGGDELDEAIVEYGTTWTEALGFQCFQQVMETQHLTHASASCHTIEGEFGEPEFSHADLHLVFVAK
;
A
#
# COMPACT_ATOMS: atom_id res chain seq x y z
N MET A 1 52.50 25.53 -34.20
CA MET A 1 51.28 26.09 -34.81
C MET A 1 50.28 26.25 -33.68
N GLU A 2 50.27 27.47 -33.16
CA GLU A 2 49.36 27.98 -32.14
C GLU A 2 47.97 28.28 -32.73
N SER A 3 46.94 28.13 -31.90
CA SER A 3 45.62 28.81 -31.93
C SER A 3 44.91 28.23 -30.69
N ASP A 4 44.87 28.85 -29.52
CA ASP A 4 44.62 30.24 -29.12
C ASP A 4 43.22 30.71 -29.55
N GLU A 5 42.24 30.49 -28.67
CA GLU A 5 41.09 31.39 -28.55
C GLU A 5 40.56 31.43 -27.11
N ARG A 6 40.37 32.67 -26.65
CA ARG A 6 40.10 33.11 -25.28
C ARG A 6 38.60 33.36 -25.06
N VAL A 7 38.16 33.00 -23.85
CA VAL A 7 37.37 33.81 -22.88
C VAL A 7 36.01 34.40 -23.27
N ALA A 8 34.97 33.92 -22.57
CA ALA A 8 33.97 34.70 -21.79
C ALA A 8 33.34 33.74 -20.77
N GLY A 9 33.17 33.98 -19.47
CA GLY A 9 33.05 35.23 -18.72
C GLY A 9 31.58 35.50 -18.37
N SER A 10 31.01 34.82 -17.36
CA SER A 10 29.79 35.33 -16.69
C SER A 10 29.55 34.74 -15.28
N SER A 11 29.83 35.60 -14.31
CA SER A 11 28.97 35.96 -13.17
C SER A 11 28.44 34.87 -12.23
N ALA A 12 29.12 34.78 -11.09
CA ALA A 12 28.62 34.24 -9.83
C ALA A 12 27.41 35.05 -9.34
N LEU A 13 26.35 34.36 -8.93
CA LEU A 13 25.26 34.92 -8.15
C LEU A 13 25.51 34.59 -6.67
N ASP A 14 25.85 35.64 -5.92
CA ASP A 14 25.82 35.67 -4.47
C ASP A 14 24.37 35.50 -3.97
N LEU A 15 24.14 34.51 -3.11
CA LEU A 15 22.92 34.39 -2.31
C LEU A 15 23.26 34.62 -0.83
N PRO A 16 22.50 35.46 -0.11
CA PRO A 16 22.81 35.82 1.26
C PRO A 16 22.48 34.70 2.25
N ALA A 17 23.33 34.59 3.26
CA ALA A 17 23.13 33.77 4.44
C ALA A 17 21.89 34.24 5.22
N ILE A 18 20.91 33.35 5.41
CA ILE A 18 19.80 33.53 6.35
C ILE A 18 20.18 32.85 7.66
N SER A 19 20.62 33.64 8.63
CA SER A 19 20.74 33.25 10.03
C SER A 19 19.36 33.32 10.68
N ASN A 20 18.77 32.17 11.01
CA ASN A 20 17.55 32.08 11.84
C ASN A 20 17.89 31.44 13.19
N THR A 21 18.15 32.28 14.18
CA THR A 21 18.07 31.95 15.60
C THR A 21 16.74 32.48 16.14
N GLY A 22 15.77 31.60 16.34
CA GLY A 22 14.47 31.91 16.93
C GLY A 22 14.14 30.92 18.03
N ALA A 23 14.29 31.35 19.29
CA ALA A 23 13.84 30.62 20.46
C ALA A 23 12.30 30.63 20.51
N SER A 24 11.68 29.46 20.59
CA SER A 24 10.23 29.28 20.76
C SER A 24 9.81 29.60 22.20
N GLN A 25 8.98 30.63 22.36
CA GLN A 25 8.23 30.94 23.59
C GLN A 25 6.98 30.03 23.72
N PRO A 26 6.46 29.79 24.94
CA PRO A 26 5.30 28.94 25.17
C PRO A 26 3.99 29.59 24.66
N ALA A 27 3.15 28.77 24.03
CA ALA A 27 1.84 29.15 23.49
C ALA A 27 0.95 29.78 24.56
N SER A 28 0.28 30.89 24.18
CA SER A 28 -0.54 31.68 25.10
C SER A 28 -2.01 31.25 25.04
N ALA A 29 -2.77 31.51 26.11
CA ALA A 29 -4.21 31.23 26.19
C ALA A 29 -5.06 31.87 25.06
N ALA A 30 -4.50 32.83 24.32
CA ALA A 30 -5.17 33.43 23.16
C ALA A 30 -5.27 32.48 21.95
N ASP A 31 -4.35 31.51 21.82
CA ASP A 31 -4.34 30.56 20.71
C ASP A 31 -5.45 29.52 20.85
N GLY A 32 -5.80 29.14 22.08
CA GLY A 32 -6.92 28.24 22.36
C GLY A 32 -8.29 28.83 22.02
N LEU A 33 -8.48 30.14 22.22
CA LEU A 33 -9.73 30.82 21.87
C LEU A 33 -9.90 31.03 20.36
N ARG A 34 -8.80 31.16 19.61
CA ARG A 34 -8.83 31.19 18.15
C ARG A 34 -9.21 29.82 17.60
N SER A 35 -8.59 28.75 18.11
CA SER A 35 -8.91 27.38 17.71
C SER A 35 -10.38 27.02 17.98
N LEU A 36 -10.97 27.42 19.11
CA LEU A 36 -12.40 27.20 19.39
C LEU A 36 -13.32 27.95 18.40
N ARG A 37 -12.93 29.18 18.03
CA ARG A 37 -13.70 30.00 17.09
C ARG A 37 -13.71 29.41 15.68
N ASP A 38 -12.56 28.94 15.23
CA ASP A 38 -12.39 28.34 13.91
C ASP A 38 -13.20 27.03 13.80
N GLU A 39 -13.24 26.24 14.87
CA GLU A 39 -14.01 24.98 14.89
C GLU A 39 -15.52 25.22 14.97
N LEU A 40 -15.98 26.23 15.71
CA LEU A 40 -17.39 26.65 15.69
C LEU A 40 -17.82 27.16 14.32
N HIS A 41 -16.93 27.87 13.61
CA HIS A 41 -17.20 28.33 12.26
C HIS A 41 -17.29 27.16 11.27
N ARG A 42 -16.42 26.15 11.42
CA ARG A 42 -16.45 24.92 10.62
C ARG A 42 -17.74 24.12 10.81
N ILE A 43 -18.21 23.99 12.07
CA ILE A 43 -19.49 23.32 12.38
C ILE A 43 -20.68 24.08 11.79
N ALA A 44 -20.67 25.41 11.83
CA ALA A 44 -21.72 26.23 11.22
C ALA A 44 -21.80 26.03 9.70
N MET A 45 -20.65 26.03 9.01
CA MET A 45 -20.57 25.76 7.56
C MET A 45 -21.09 24.36 7.20
N LEU A 46 -20.75 23.33 7.99
CA LEU A 46 -21.25 21.97 7.78
C LEU A 46 -22.76 21.88 8.03
N THR A 47 -23.27 22.59 9.03
CA THR A 47 -24.71 22.61 9.35
C THR A 47 -25.51 23.28 8.23
N GLU A 48 -25.02 24.39 7.68
CA GLU A 48 -25.63 25.06 6.52
C GLU A 48 -25.57 24.19 5.25
N ALA A 49 -24.45 23.50 5.01
CA ALA A 49 -24.32 22.57 3.89
C ALA A 49 -25.32 21.40 3.99
N ILE A 50 -25.49 20.84 5.18
CA ILE A 50 -26.48 19.79 5.43
C ILE A 50 -27.91 20.35 5.31
N GLN A 51 -28.22 21.50 5.92
CA GLN A 51 -29.56 22.09 5.80
C GLN A 51 -29.94 22.44 4.35
N SER A 52 -28.99 22.94 3.56
CA SER A 52 -29.16 23.19 2.12
C SER A 52 -29.47 21.89 1.35
N LYS A 53 -28.79 20.78 1.69
CA LYS A 53 -29.06 19.45 1.11
C LYS A 53 -30.41 18.87 1.54
N PHE A 54 -30.94 19.24 2.71
CA PHE A 54 -32.19 18.70 3.26
C PHE A 54 -33.44 19.53 2.95
N SER A 55 -33.34 20.77 2.46
CA SER A 55 -34.50 21.65 2.26
C SER A 55 -35.32 21.38 0.98
N ALA A 56 -35.06 20.29 0.26
CA ALA A 56 -35.68 20.02 -1.05
C ALA A 56 -36.80 18.96 -1.06
N ASP A 57 -36.86 18.00 -0.12
CA ASP A 57 -38.03 17.11 0.00
C ASP A 57 -38.02 16.25 1.28
N GLY A 58 -39.18 16.11 1.93
CA GLY A 58 -39.33 15.74 3.34
C GLY A 58 -39.04 14.27 3.70
N GLU A 59 -38.25 14.09 4.77
CA GLU A 59 -38.15 13.02 5.79
C GLU A 59 -38.08 11.53 5.36
N SER A 60 -38.81 11.11 4.33
CA SER A 60 -38.84 9.73 3.83
C SER A 60 -37.67 9.37 2.91
N ARG A 61 -37.08 10.34 2.20
CA ARG A 61 -35.81 10.17 1.45
C ARG A 61 -34.59 10.27 2.35
N ALA A 62 -34.62 11.12 3.37
CA ALA A 62 -33.53 11.28 4.35
C ALA A 62 -33.15 9.96 5.05
N LYS A 63 -34.15 9.16 5.47
CA LYS A 63 -33.91 7.86 6.10
C LYS A 63 -33.33 6.81 5.15
N ARG A 64 -33.63 6.88 3.84
CA ARG A 64 -33.04 5.97 2.83
C ARG A 64 -31.64 6.41 2.40
N LEU A 65 -31.42 7.72 2.23
CA LEU A 65 -30.12 8.29 1.87
C LEU A 65 -29.07 8.08 2.97
N LEU A 66 -29.43 8.22 4.25
CA LEU A 66 -28.51 7.98 5.37
C LEU A 66 -28.01 6.51 5.47
N HIS A 67 -28.68 5.57 4.81
CA HIS A 67 -28.26 4.17 4.73
C HIS A 67 -27.39 3.86 3.50
N CYS A 68 -27.41 4.70 2.46
CA CYS A 68 -26.76 4.41 1.17
C CYS A 68 -25.65 5.40 0.77
N ARG A 69 -25.36 6.45 1.57
CA ARG A 69 -24.41 7.53 1.22
C ARG A 69 -23.29 7.65 2.26
N PRO A 70 -22.11 7.03 2.03
CA PRO A 70 -20.97 7.06 2.94
C PRO A 70 -20.39 8.46 3.16
N ASP A 71 -20.48 9.34 2.16
CA ASP A 71 -20.04 10.75 2.21
C ASP A 71 -20.78 11.54 3.31
N VAL A 72 -22.10 11.35 3.41
CA VAL A 72 -22.93 12.00 4.43
C VAL A 72 -22.67 11.42 5.83
N GLN A 73 -22.37 10.12 5.93
CA GLN A 73 -21.93 9.50 7.19
C GLN A 73 -20.56 10.02 7.64
N CYS A 74 -19.63 10.25 6.71
CA CYS A 74 -18.35 10.89 6.99
C CYS A 74 -18.52 12.33 7.49
N GLU A 75 -19.37 13.14 6.84
CA GLU A 75 -19.66 14.51 7.29
C GLU A 75 -20.33 14.55 8.68
N LEU A 76 -21.29 13.64 8.94
CA LEU A 76 -21.93 13.51 10.26
C LEU A 76 -20.97 12.99 11.33
N SER A 77 -20.06 12.09 10.97
CA SER A 77 -18.99 11.61 11.87
C SER A 77 -17.98 12.70 12.18
N ALA A 78 -17.66 13.56 11.21
CA ALA A 78 -16.83 14.74 11.42
C ALA A 78 -17.52 15.76 12.35
N MET A 79 -18.82 15.98 12.20
CA MET A 79 -19.60 16.80 13.14
C MET A 79 -19.65 16.20 14.54
N ALA A 80 -19.88 14.89 14.67
CA ALA A 80 -19.87 14.19 15.95
C ALA A 80 -18.50 14.26 16.63
N SER A 81 -17.41 14.12 15.85
CA SER A 81 -16.04 14.26 16.35
C SER A 81 -15.73 15.71 16.77
N GLY A 82 -16.20 16.70 16.02
CA GLY A 82 -16.07 18.12 16.38
C GLY A 82 -16.83 18.47 17.66
N LEU A 83 -18.05 17.96 17.82
CA LEU A 83 -18.85 18.13 19.03
C LEU A 83 -18.23 17.43 20.24
N ALA A 84 -17.72 16.21 20.08
CA ALA A 84 -17.00 15.49 21.14
C ALA A 84 -15.71 16.21 21.55
N HIS A 85 -15.03 16.85 20.59
CA HIS A 85 -13.85 17.69 20.88
C HIS A 85 -14.22 18.95 21.66
N ILE A 86 -15.33 19.61 21.32
CA ILE A 86 -15.86 20.76 22.07
C ILE A 86 -16.29 20.34 23.48
N ASP A 87 -16.96 19.20 23.64
CA ASP A 87 -17.34 18.66 24.95
C ASP A 87 -16.10 18.42 25.80
N ALA A 88 -15.04 17.81 25.25
CA ALA A 88 -13.76 17.61 25.93
C ALA A 88 -13.02 18.93 26.29
N LEU A 89 -13.27 20.02 25.55
CA LEU A 89 -12.74 21.35 25.88
C LEU A 89 -13.55 22.04 26.98
N LEU A 90 -14.87 21.81 27.03
CA LEU A 90 -15.78 22.34 28.04
C LEU A 90 -15.71 21.57 29.37
N ASP A 91 -15.40 20.28 29.34
CA ASP A 91 -15.26 19.41 30.52
C ASP A 91 -13.95 19.59 31.29
N ARG A 92 -13.16 20.64 31.01
CA ARG A 92 -11.97 20.97 31.80
C ARG A 92 -12.40 21.64 33.12
N PRO A 93 -12.28 20.98 34.29
CA PRO A 93 -12.61 21.64 35.55
C PRO A 93 -11.63 22.77 35.84
N LYS A 94 -12.16 23.97 36.10
CA LYS A 94 -11.40 25.06 36.73
C LYS A 94 -11.05 24.64 38.16
N GLN A 95 -9.79 24.24 38.40
CA GLN A 95 -9.33 24.00 39.76
C GLN A 95 -9.02 25.33 40.46
N VAL A 96 -9.88 25.68 41.41
CA VAL A 96 -9.63 26.66 42.47
C VAL A 96 -9.70 25.92 43.82
N GLY A 97 -8.59 25.91 44.56
CA GLY A 97 -8.56 26.02 46.03
C GLY A 97 -8.98 24.85 46.93
N THR A 98 -7.97 24.34 47.66
CA THR A 98 -7.92 24.00 49.11
C THR A 98 -8.49 22.69 49.70
N HIS A 99 -7.57 22.00 50.42
CA HIS A 99 -7.64 21.18 51.64
C HIS A 99 -8.42 19.84 51.75
N VAL A 100 -7.61 18.77 51.88
CA VAL A 100 -7.57 17.70 52.91
C VAL A 100 -8.69 16.64 53.04
N HIS A 101 -8.19 15.39 53.11
CA HIS A 101 -8.72 14.10 53.59
C HIS A 101 -9.09 13.02 52.56
N SER A 102 -8.54 11.85 52.85
CA SER A 102 -8.45 10.59 52.10
C SER A 102 -9.79 9.98 51.68
N LYS A 103 -9.89 9.55 50.41
CA LYS A 103 -10.24 8.17 50.01
C LYS A 103 -10.09 7.99 48.49
N HIS A 104 -9.75 6.76 48.11
CA HIS A 104 -9.56 6.24 46.74
C HIS A 104 -10.50 6.81 45.68
N THR A 105 -9.92 7.38 44.62
CA THR A 105 -10.49 7.38 43.26
C THR A 105 -9.38 7.55 42.22
N SER A 106 -9.47 6.71 41.18
CA SER A 106 -8.64 6.66 39.98
C SER A 106 -8.59 8.00 39.25
N ALA A 107 -7.39 8.48 38.91
CA ALA A 107 -7.18 9.58 37.98
C ALA A 107 -6.93 9.01 36.58
N GLN A 108 -7.93 9.12 35.70
CA GLN A 108 -7.78 8.96 34.25
C GLN A 108 -7.28 10.28 33.67
N GLY A 109 -6.02 10.30 33.24
CA GLY A 109 -5.50 11.24 32.26
C GLY A 109 -5.44 10.54 30.90
N GLY A 110 -5.77 11.27 29.84
CA GLY A 110 -6.02 10.75 28.49
C GLY A 110 -4.94 9.79 27.97
N LEU A 111 -5.33 8.53 27.87
CA LEU A 111 -4.75 7.52 26.99
C LEU A 111 -5.85 7.16 26.01
N THR A 112 -5.61 7.33 24.72
CA THR A 112 -6.34 6.58 23.69
C THR A 112 -6.20 5.11 24.05
N ARG A 113 -7.34 4.49 24.35
CA ARG A 113 -7.43 3.13 24.86
C ARG A 113 -7.21 2.17 23.71
N CYS A 114 -5.96 1.83 23.41
CA CYS A 114 -5.66 0.68 22.56
C CYS A 114 -6.13 -0.58 23.30
N GLY A 115 -6.97 -1.38 22.63
CA GLY A 115 -7.73 -2.48 23.23
C GLY A 115 -6.87 -3.50 23.97
N VAL A 116 -7.38 -3.99 25.10
CA VAL A 116 -6.72 -5.03 25.91
C VAL A 116 -7.29 -6.39 25.52
N PRO A 117 -6.51 -7.28 24.88
CA PRO A 117 -6.71 -8.71 25.04
C PRO A 117 -5.94 -9.21 26.28
N SER A 118 -6.38 -10.35 26.81
CA SER A 118 -6.14 -10.88 28.16
C SER A 118 -4.70 -11.31 28.51
N GLY A 119 -3.68 -10.78 27.84
CA GLY A 119 -2.26 -10.92 28.16
C GLY A 119 -1.57 -9.57 27.96
N GLY A 120 -1.06 -8.96 29.03
CA GLY A 120 -0.74 -7.53 29.11
C GLY A 120 0.49 -7.04 28.35
N GLY A 121 0.52 -7.22 27.02
CA GLY A 121 1.47 -6.56 26.12
C GLY A 121 1.02 -5.14 25.75
N TRP A 122 1.98 -4.23 25.52
CA TRP A 122 1.70 -2.90 24.98
C TRP A 122 1.92 -2.91 23.46
N ARG A 123 0.91 -2.47 22.71
CA ARG A 123 0.99 -2.31 21.25
C ARG A 123 1.37 -0.87 20.92
N ILE A 124 2.36 -0.71 20.05
CA ILE A 124 2.76 0.57 19.48
C ILE A 124 2.53 0.49 17.98
N ASP A 125 1.63 1.34 17.51
CA ASP A 125 1.33 1.45 16.09
C ASP A 125 2.54 2.05 15.36
N GLY A 126 2.79 1.57 14.14
CA GLY A 126 3.95 1.86 13.28
C GLY A 126 4.42 3.32 13.25
N HIS A 127 3.47 4.25 13.37
CA HIS A 127 3.66 5.68 13.14
C HIS A 127 3.89 6.51 14.41
N SER A 128 3.79 5.94 15.62
CA SER A 128 3.86 6.71 16.87
C SER A 128 4.89 6.18 17.87
N LEU A 129 6.17 6.21 17.47
CA LEU A 129 7.28 6.00 18.42
C LEU A 129 7.33 7.08 19.52
N GLY A 130 6.61 8.20 19.35
CA GLY A 130 6.47 9.25 20.35
C GLY A 130 5.88 8.76 21.69
N ALA A 131 4.99 7.75 21.65
CA ALA A 131 4.36 7.19 22.84
C ALA A 131 5.36 6.54 23.82
N LEU A 132 6.57 6.18 23.37
CA LEU A 132 7.61 5.62 24.22
C LEU A 132 8.08 6.62 25.30
N ALA A 133 8.10 7.92 24.98
CA ALA A 133 8.48 8.94 25.94
C ALA A 133 7.47 9.00 27.09
N ASP A 134 6.18 9.06 26.76
CA ASP A 134 5.09 9.09 27.75
C ASP A 134 5.04 7.81 28.58
N LEU A 135 5.23 6.65 27.94
CA LEU A 135 5.31 5.36 28.63
C LEU A 135 6.46 5.33 29.64
N SER A 136 7.66 5.73 29.22
CA SER A 136 8.81 5.78 30.13
C SER A 136 8.59 6.75 31.30
N ALA A 137 8.01 7.92 31.04
CA ALA A 137 7.72 8.91 32.07
C ALA A 137 6.69 8.39 33.08
N ALA A 138 5.60 7.78 32.60
CA ALA A 138 4.56 7.20 33.44
C ALA A 138 5.12 6.05 34.30
N LEU A 139 5.83 5.10 33.70
CA LEU A 139 6.42 3.98 34.42
C LEU A 139 7.49 4.44 35.41
N ASN A 140 8.24 5.50 35.11
CA ASN A 140 9.25 6.04 36.01
C ASN A 140 8.66 6.49 37.35
N THR A 141 7.42 6.99 37.40
CA THR A 141 6.77 7.41 38.66
C THR A 141 6.58 6.24 39.65
N ILE A 142 6.48 5.01 39.13
CA ILE A 142 6.25 3.80 39.93
C ILE A 142 7.55 3.04 40.12
N TRP A 143 8.32 2.86 39.04
CA TRP A 143 9.46 1.95 38.99
C TRP A 143 10.76 2.52 39.53
N SER A 144 10.87 3.86 39.63
CA SER A 144 12.03 4.52 40.24
C SER A 144 11.99 4.55 41.78
N ARG A 145 10.87 4.19 42.39
CA ARG A 145 10.72 4.19 43.85
C ARG A 145 11.69 3.19 44.50
N GLN A 146 12.21 3.54 45.68
CA GLN A 146 13.22 2.74 46.38
C GLN A 146 12.73 1.31 46.70
N ASP A 147 11.44 1.15 47.02
CA ASP A 147 10.80 -0.14 47.27
C ASP A 147 10.65 -1.02 46.02
N ARG A 148 10.93 -0.48 44.83
CA ARG A 148 10.90 -1.20 43.54
C ARG A 148 12.29 -1.45 42.97
N GLN A 149 13.36 -0.99 43.63
CA GLN A 149 14.73 -1.30 43.23
C GLN A 149 15.00 -2.80 43.40
N GLY A 150 15.74 -3.39 42.45
CA GLY A 150 16.08 -4.82 42.46
C GLY A 150 14.97 -5.77 41.97
N VAL A 151 13.72 -5.32 41.84
CA VAL A 151 12.65 -6.13 41.24
C VAL A 151 12.89 -6.28 39.74
N LYS A 152 12.90 -7.53 39.23
CA LYS A 152 12.98 -7.83 37.81
C LYS A 152 11.75 -7.31 37.07
N LYS A 153 11.96 -6.57 35.99
CA LYS A 153 10.90 -5.93 35.19
C LYS A 153 11.11 -6.26 33.73
N THR A 154 10.02 -6.60 33.04
CA THR A 154 10.01 -6.82 31.59
C THR A 154 8.91 -5.97 30.98
N ILE A 155 9.21 -5.30 29.88
CA ILE A 155 8.23 -4.64 29.02
C ILE A 155 8.24 -5.40 27.69
N GLU A 156 7.08 -5.86 27.27
CA GLU A 156 6.86 -6.40 25.93
C GLU A 156 6.23 -5.32 25.06
N ILE A 157 6.87 -5.03 23.93
CA ILE A 157 6.45 -4.05 22.94
C ILE A 157 6.19 -4.76 21.63
N THR A 158 4.95 -4.68 21.16
CA THR A 158 4.56 -5.07 19.81
C THR A 158 4.71 -3.87 18.90
N TYR A 159 5.59 -3.95 17.90
CA TYR A 159 5.78 -2.93 16.87
C TYR A 159 5.06 -3.35 15.60
N GLU A 160 3.97 -2.67 15.31
CA GLU A 160 3.15 -2.91 14.12
C GLU A 160 3.84 -2.37 12.88
N SER A 161 4.14 -3.27 11.94
CA SER A 161 4.65 -2.96 10.59
C SER A 161 5.79 -1.92 10.56
N PRO A 162 6.93 -2.17 11.22
CA PRO A 162 8.06 -1.23 11.23
C PRO A 162 8.51 -0.88 9.81
N THR A 163 8.58 0.41 9.54
CA THR A 163 9.03 0.97 8.26
C THR A 163 10.45 1.47 8.38
N ILE A 164 11.37 0.87 7.63
CA ILE A 164 12.78 1.24 7.57
C ILE A 164 13.00 2.12 6.33
N SER A 165 13.06 3.43 6.56
CA SER A 165 13.17 4.45 5.53
C SER A 165 14.51 5.20 5.59
N HIS A 166 14.70 6.18 4.71
CA HIS A 166 15.82 7.11 4.75
C HIS A 166 15.79 8.07 5.96
N SER A 167 14.67 8.23 6.65
CA SER A 167 14.54 9.05 7.87
C SER A 167 14.57 8.23 9.16
N PHE A 168 14.69 6.90 9.04
CA PHE A 168 14.59 5.98 10.18
C PHE A 168 15.58 6.28 11.31
N GLY A 169 16.81 6.70 10.98
CA GLY A 169 17.80 7.08 11.98
C GLY A 169 17.34 8.23 12.89
N ASP A 170 16.59 9.19 12.35
CA ASP A 170 16.03 10.28 13.12
C ASP A 170 14.73 9.88 13.84
N GLU A 171 13.90 9.06 13.20
CA GLU A 171 12.65 8.53 13.76
C GLU A 171 12.88 7.59 14.94
N THR A 172 14.05 6.96 15.04
CA THR A 172 14.40 6.04 16.14
C THR A 172 14.94 6.72 17.40
N ARG A 173 15.08 8.06 17.42
CA ARG A 173 15.51 8.80 18.64
C ARG A 173 14.67 8.45 19.89
N PRO A 174 13.34 8.30 19.83
CA PRO A 174 12.55 7.85 20.96
C PRO A 174 12.92 6.44 21.43
N ILE A 175 13.25 5.52 20.52
CA ILE A 175 13.70 4.16 20.86
C ILE A 175 15.03 4.22 21.61
N HIS A 176 15.99 5.03 21.14
CA HIS A 176 17.27 5.23 21.84
C HIS A 176 17.05 5.70 23.28
N ALA A 177 16.28 6.78 23.47
CA ALA A 177 15.99 7.33 24.80
C ALA A 177 15.26 6.33 25.70
N PHE A 178 14.31 5.58 25.14
CA PHE A 178 13.56 4.56 25.85
C PHE A 178 14.44 3.38 26.31
N LEU A 179 15.28 2.85 25.42
CA LEU A 179 16.20 1.75 25.75
C LEU A 179 17.25 2.18 26.78
N ASP A 180 17.73 3.42 26.73
CA ASP A 180 18.64 3.97 27.73
C ASP A 180 17.95 4.15 29.10
N TRP A 181 16.69 4.60 29.11
CA TRP A 181 15.87 4.61 30.33
C TRP A 181 15.69 3.20 30.91
N ALA A 182 15.28 2.24 30.08
CA ALA A 182 15.06 0.86 30.50
C ALA A 182 16.34 0.23 31.08
N ARG A 183 17.49 0.43 30.42
CA ARG A 183 18.80 -0.05 30.90
C ARG A 183 19.15 0.51 32.27
N ARG A 184 18.95 1.82 32.50
CA ARG A 184 19.25 2.46 33.80
C ARG A 184 18.41 1.89 34.95
N LEU A 185 17.19 1.45 34.67
CA LEU A 185 16.29 0.85 35.66
C LEU A 185 16.40 -0.67 35.75
N GLY A 186 17.30 -1.31 34.98
CA GLY A 186 17.41 -2.77 34.91
C GLY A 186 16.15 -3.45 34.35
N VAL A 187 15.43 -2.77 33.45
CA VAL A 187 14.24 -3.28 32.77
C VAL A 187 14.67 -4.00 31.50
N THR A 188 14.18 -5.23 31.31
CA THR A 188 14.30 -5.95 30.03
C THR A 188 13.20 -5.47 29.09
N VAL A 189 13.56 -5.12 27.86
CA VAL A 189 12.59 -4.75 26.82
C VAL A 189 12.60 -5.83 25.74
N GLU A 190 11.44 -6.42 25.52
CA GLU A 190 11.24 -7.45 24.50
C GLU A 190 10.41 -6.86 23.37
N TRP A 191 11.03 -6.81 22.19
CA TRP A 191 10.35 -6.40 20.96
C TRP A 191 9.82 -7.61 20.23
N GLN A 192 8.62 -7.45 19.70
CA GLN A 192 7.93 -8.40 18.83
C GLN A 192 7.27 -7.64 17.68
N LEU A 193 7.15 -8.29 16.53
CA LEU A 193 6.25 -7.83 15.48
C LEU A 193 4.81 -8.16 15.87
N ASP A 194 3.87 -7.45 15.27
CA ASP A 194 2.45 -7.77 15.37
C ASP A 194 2.08 -9.11 14.71
N GLY A 195 0.79 -9.43 14.71
CA GLY A 195 0.28 -10.66 14.10
C GLY A 195 0.49 -10.75 12.59
N PHE A 196 0.82 -9.66 11.89
CA PHE A 196 1.12 -9.66 10.47
C PHE A 196 2.60 -9.95 10.19
N GLY A 197 3.49 -9.74 11.17
CA GLY A 197 4.91 -10.08 11.03
C GLY A 197 5.59 -9.35 9.88
N MET A 198 5.12 -8.15 9.52
CA MET A 198 5.58 -7.41 8.33
C MET A 198 6.69 -6.44 8.68
N VAL A 199 7.70 -6.32 7.81
CA VAL A 199 8.71 -5.25 7.83
C VAL A 199 8.72 -4.57 6.47
N THR A 200 8.56 -3.24 6.45
CA THR A 200 8.59 -2.44 5.22
C THR A 200 9.96 -1.78 5.05
N LEU A 201 10.53 -1.90 3.85
CA LEU A 201 11.74 -1.21 3.41
C LEU A 201 11.35 -0.08 2.46
N ASP A 202 11.30 1.15 2.98
CA ASP A 202 10.84 2.30 2.19
C ASP A 202 12.00 2.92 1.40
N CYS A 203 12.09 2.48 0.14
CA CYS A 203 13.00 2.99 -0.88
C CYS A 203 12.27 3.93 -1.88
N SER A 204 11.07 4.41 -1.57
CA SER A 204 10.24 5.24 -2.48
C SER A 204 10.76 6.66 -2.63
N LYS A 205 11.33 7.23 -1.55
CA LYS A 205 11.83 8.60 -1.52
C LYS A 205 13.21 8.72 -2.14
N ARG A 206 13.42 9.80 -2.88
CA ARG A 206 14.72 10.16 -3.45
C ARG A 206 15.52 10.96 -2.44
N VAL A 207 16.75 10.52 -2.20
CA VAL A 207 17.71 11.27 -1.37
C VAL A 207 19.05 11.36 -2.09
N PRO A 208 19.81 12.46 -1.92
CA PRO A 208 21.13 12.59 -2.55
C PRO A 208 22.12 11.50 -2.09
N SER A 209 22.01 11.09 -0.84
CA SER A 209 22.79 10.02 -0.23
C SER A 209 21.96 9.32 0.83
N ALA A 210 21.84 8.00 0.75
CA ALA A 210 21.11 7.21 1.74
C ALA A 210 21.92 7.15 3.05
N PRO A 211 21.32 7.45 4.22
CA PRO A 211 22.04 7.41 5.47
C PRO A 211 22.40 5.97 5.87
N PRO A 212 23.51 5.78 6.61
CA PRO A 212 23.91 4.47 7.08
C PRO A 212 22.88 3.89 8.05
N ALA A 213 22.90 2.56 8.19
CA ALA A 213 22.13 1.86 9.20
C ALA A 213 22.41 2.38 10.62
N VAL A 214 21.37 2.32 11.47
CA VAL A 214 21.46 2.61 12.90
C VAL A 214 22.45 1.67 13.59
N CYS A 215 23.03 2.12 14.71
CA CYS A 215 24.03 1.37 15.47
C CYS A 215 23.60 1.16 16.92
N GLY A 216 24.26 0.21 17.61
CA GLY A 216 24.07 -0.04 19.03
C GLY A 216 22.74 -0.72 19.36
N PRO A 217 22.13 -0.45 20.54
CA PRO A 217 20.96 -1.18 21.02
C PRO A 217 19.75 -1.15 20.09
N VAL A 218 19.56 -0.08 19.32
CA VAL A 218 18.48 0.01 18.33
C VAL A 218 18.75 -0.94 17.16
N ALA A 219 20.00 -1.11 16.74
CA ALA A 219 20.38 -2.06 15.71
C ALA A 219 20.05 -3.50 16.12
N ASP A 220 20.23 -3.85 17.40
CA ASP A 220 19.84 -5.16 17.94
C ASP A 220 18.32 -5.38 17.87
N VAL A 221 17.54 -4.33 18.14
CA VAL A 221 16.07 -4.35 18.00
C VAL A 221 15.67 -4.59 16.55
N ILE A 222 16.27 -3.86 15.60
CA ILE A 222 15.97 -4.04 14.16
C ILE A 222 16.36 -5.43 13.69
N ASN A 223 17.55 -5.91 14.07
CA ASN A 223 18.00 -7.23 13.69
C ASN A 223 17.07 -8.32 14.22
N LYS A 224 16.63 -8.18 15.48
CA LYS A 224 15.63 -9.09 16.07
C LYS A 224 14.32 -9.05 15.29
N MET A 225 13.77 -7.88 14.98
CA MET A 225 12.52 -7.77 14.22
C MET A 225 12.66 -8.35 12.81
N ALA A 226 13.74 -8.04 12.09
CA ALA A 226 14.01 -8.63 10.78
C ALA A 226 14.08 -10.17 10.85
N SER A 227 14.69 -10.73 11.89
CA SER A 227 14.78 -12.18 12.09
C SER A 227 13.42 -12.85 12.40
N GLN A 228 12.44 -12.08 12.83
CA GLN A 228 11.09 -12.52 13.17
C GLN A 228 10.09 -12.33 12.03
N ALA A 229 10.39 -11.47 11.07
CA ALA A 229 9.48 -11.11 9.99
C ALA A 229 9.05 -12.34 9.17
N GLN A 230 7.76 -12.40 8.87
CA GLN A 230 7.12 -13.35 7.95
C GLN A 230 6.92 -12.72 6.57
N ARG A 231 6.73 -11.41 6.53
CA ARG A 231 6.54 -10.66 5.29
C ARG A 231 7.56 -9.53 5.18
N VAL A 232 8.12 -9.36 4.00
CA VAL A 232 8.99 -8.21 3.66
C VAL A 232 8.34 -7.43 2.53
N GLU A 233 8.10 -6.15 2.76
CA GLU A 233 7.60 -5.23 1.74
C GLU A 233 8.71 -4.26 1.34
N ILE A 234 8.83 -3.97 0.05
CA ILE A 234 9.77 -3.00 -0.48
C ILE A 234 8.98 -1.96 -1.27
N LYS A 235 8.90 -0.74 -0.74
CA LYS A 235 8.35 0.39 -1.49
C LYS A 235 9.44 0.97 -2.36
N CYS A 236 9.24 0.98 -3.66
CA CYS A 236 10.26 1.30 -4.65
C CYS A 236 10.00 2.65 -5.33
N GLY A 237 10.97 3.18 -6.09
CA GLY A 237 10.80 4.41 -6.86
C GLY A 237 11.77 5.55 -6.52
N GLY A 238 12.55 5.39 -5.46
CA GLY A 238 13.46 6.40 -4.94
C GLY A 238 14.91 5.98 -5.01
N SER A 239 15.61 6.14 -3.89
CA SER A 239 16.99 5.70 -3.68
C SER A 239 17.03 4.39 -2.89
N PRO A 240 17.95 3.46 -3.17
CA PRO A 240 18.10 2.27 -2.36
C PRO A 240 18.65 2.61 -0.97
N LEU A 241 18.22 1.84 0.04
CA LEU A 241 18.81 1.91 1.38
C LEU A 241 20.33 1.67 1.34
N HIS A 242 21.06 2.35 2.23
CA HIS A 242 22.52 2.27 2.31
C HIS A 242 23.00 0.83 2.53
N HIS A 243 24.15 0.47 1.96
CA HIS A 243 24.64 -0.92 1.99
C HIS A 243 24.94 -1.46 3.40
N THR A 244 25.14 -0.60 4.41
CA THR A 244 25.38 -1.05 5.80
C THR A 244 24.16 -1.70 6.44
N TRP A 245 22.95 -1.50 5.91
CA TRP A 245 21.73 -2.19 6.34
C TRP A 245 21.80 -3.71 6.13
N ARG A 246 22.65 -4.18 5.21
CA ARG A 246 22.95 -5.58 4.94
C ARG A 246 23.20 -6.44 6.19
N HIS A 247 23.86 -5.87 7.21
CA HIS A 247 24.24 -6.61 8.41
C HIS A 247 23.10 -6.74 9.43
N LEU A 248 22.10 -5.86 9.34
CA LEU A 248 20.97 -5.85 10.27
C LEU A 248 19.76 -6.58 9.68
N LEU A 249 19.55 -6.45 8.36
CA LEU A 249 18.35 -6.91 7.68
C LEU A 249 18.57 -8.27 7.03
N SER A 250 18.23 -9.32 7.79
CA SER A 250 18.15 -10.69 7.32
C SER A 250 16.80 -11.25 7.73
N PHE A 251 16.08 -11.85 6.79
CA PHE A 251 14.69 -12.29 6.97
C PHE A 251 14.59 -13.80 6.75
N PRO A 252 15.21 -14.63 7.62
CA PRO A 252 15.28 -16.07 7.45
C PRO A 252 13.92 -16.78 7.56
N LYS A 253 12.91 -16.11 8.13
CA LYS A 253 11.55 -16.63 8.31
C LYS A 253 10.53 -16.04 7.34
N ALA A 254 10.95 -15.07 6.51
CA ALA A 254 10.01 -14.47 5.59
C ALA A 254 9.71 -15.45 4.46
N ASP A 255 8.43 -15.74 4.27
CA ASP A 255 7.88 -16.57 3.20
C ASP A 255 7.24 -15.72 2.10
N GLU A 256 6.88 -14.46 2.40
CA GLU A 256 6.28 -13.52 1.46
C GLU A 256 7.16 -12.27 1.21
N LEU A 257 7.38 -11.97 -0.08
CA LEU A 257 8.05 -10.76 -0.55
C LEU A 257 7.08 -9.91 -1.36
N ARG A 258 6.91 -8.64 -0.98
CA ARG A 258 6.12 -7.64 -1.72
C ARG A 258 7.02 -6.55 -2.31
N ILE A 259 6.77 -6.18 -3.55
CA ILE A 259 7.36 -4.98 -4.16
C ILE A 259 6.22 -4.05 -4.59
N GLU A 260 6.17 -2.87 -4.00
CA GLU A 260 5.19 -1.82 -4.31
C GLU A 260 5.88 -0.69 -5.09
N GLU A 261 5.18 -0.11 -6.07
CA GLU A 261 5.54 1.19 -6.60
C GLU A 261 5.23 2.27 -5.55
N GLY A 262 6.22 3.09 -5.22
CA GLY A 262 6.05 4.19 -4.28
C GLY A 262 5.24 5.34 -4.88
N ASP A 263 4.97 6.35 -4.06
CA ASP A 263 4.10 7.47 -4.41
C ASP A 263 4.43 8.10 -5.78
N GLY A 264 3.38 8.31 -6.58
CA GLY A 264 3.46 9.04 -7.85
C GLY A 264 3.85 8.19 -9.07
N ASN A 265 3.63 6.87 -9.03
CA ASN A 265 3.79 5.95 -10.16
C ASN A 265 5.12 6.14 -10.91
N PRO A 266 6.26 5.97 -10.21
CA PRO A 266 7.57 6.15 -10.81
C PRO A 266 7.75 5.19 -12.01
N PRO A 267 8.49 5.61 -13.05
CA PRO A 267 8.78 4.70 -14.16
C PRO A 267 9.43 3.41 -13.66
N ILE A 268 9.03 2.25 -14.18
CA ILE A 268 9.49 0.92 -13.74
C ILE A 268 11.02 0.80 -13.63
N GLN A 269 11.78 1.45 -14.52
CA GLN A 269 13.24 1.46 -14.45
C GLN A 269 13.76 2.05 -13.12
N ARG A 270 13.07 3.04 -12.58
CA ARG A 270 13.37 3.68 -11.31
C ARG A 270 12.98 2.76 -10.14
N THR A 271 11.80 2.14 -10.21
CA THR A 271 11.34 1.12 -9.26
C THR A 271 12.40 0.03 -9.09
N VAL A 272 12.81 -0.59 -10.20
CA VAL A 272 13.82 -1.66 -10.22
C VAL A 272 15.20 -1.21 -9.72
N LYS A 273 15.61 0.05 -9.96
CA LYS A 273 16.89 0.60 -9.48
C LYS A 273 16.90 0.92 -7.99
N SER A 274 15.74 1.12 -7.38
CA SER A 274 15.63 1.44 -5.95
C SER A 274 15.73 0.21 -5.05
N ILE A 275 15.65 -1.00 -5.61
CA ILE A 275 15.83 -2.25 -4.85
C ILE A 275 17.28 -2.30 -4.31
N PRO A 276 17.49 -2.44 -2.99
CA PRO A 276 18.82 -2.51 -2.41
C PRO A 276 19.66 -3.67 -2.96
N THR A 277 20.90 -3.39 -3.38
CA THR A 277 21.74 -4.39 -4.06
C THR A 277 22.16 -5.56 -3.17
N TRP A 278 22.20 -5.37 -1.85
CA TRP A 278 22.49 -6.43 -0.88
C TRP A 278 21.35 -7.45 -0.74
N LEU A 279 20.13 -7.13 -1.19
CA LEU A 279 19.04 -8.11 -1.34
C LEU A 279 19.23 -9.02 -2.55
N LEU A 280 20.22 -8.76 -3.42
CA LEU A 280 20.53 -9.56 -4.61
C LEU A 280 21.65 -10.57 -4.36
N GLU A 281 22.05 -10.73 -3.10
CA GLU A 281 23.12 -11.63 -2.70
C GLU A 281 22.63 -13.07 -2.67
N VAL A 282 23.41 -13.94 -3.31
CA VAL A 282 23.08 -15.34 -3.52
C VAL A 282 24.09 -16.21 -2.78
N GLY A 283 23.60 -17.23 -2.10
CA GLY A 283 24.38 -18.23 -1.39
C GLY A 283 25.03 -19.24 -2.33
N GLN A 284 25.73 -20.21 -1.75
CA GLN A 284 26.40 -21.28 -2.52
C GLN A 284 25.40 -22.21 -3.23
N ASP A 285 24.20 -22.36 -2.67
CA ASP A 285 23.08 -23.12 -3.22
C ASP A 285 22.34 -22.40 -4.36
N GLY A 286 22.74 -21.15 -4.68
CA GLY A 286 22.04 -20.34 -5.65
C GLY A 286 20.77 -19.68 -5.12
N ASN A 287 20.46 -19.78 -3.82
CA ASN A 287 19.31 -19.15 -3.16
C ASN A 287 19.66 -17.79 -2.55
N ASN A 288 18.66 -16.97 -2.27
CA ASN A 288 18.86 -15.65 -1.67
C ASN A 288 19.34 -15.76 -0.22
N VAL A 289 20.43 -15.07 0.13
CA VAL A 289 20.99 -15.12 1.50
C VAL A 289 20.11 -14.40 2.53
N ARG A 290 19.38 -13.36 2.10
CA ARG A 290 18.59 -12.50 2.99
C ARG A 290 17.13 -12.89 3.06
N LEU A 291 16.65 -13.58 2.04
CA LEU A 291 15.27 -14.00 1.84
C LEU A 291 15.22 -15.51 1.50
N PRO A 292 15.81 -16.39 2.33
CA PRO A 292 16.02 -17.78 1.97
C PRO A 292 14.75 -18.61 1.93
N ALA A 293 13.66 -18.18 2.59
CA ALA A 293 12.44 -18.96 2.75
C ALA A 293 11.27 -18.45 1.87
N ILE A 294 11.50 -17.47 0.98
CA ILE A 294 10.43 -16.89 0.16
C ILE A 294 9.86 -17.94 -0.79
N ASP A 295 8.56 -18.20 -0.63
CA ASP A 295 7.76 -19.04 -1.51
C ASP A 295 6.65 -18.25 -2.23
N THR A 296 6.36 -17.04 -1.76
CA THR A 296 5.33 -16.16 -2.28
C THR A 296 5.92 -14.81 -2.68
N PHE A 297 5.70 -14.42 -3.93
CA PHE A 297 6.09 -13.11 -4.44
C PHE A 297 4.85 -12.33 -4.88
N TRP A 298 4.72 -11.11 -4.40
CA TRP A 298 3.72 -10.15 -4.84
C TRP A 298 4.42 -8.92 -5.42
N GLY A 299 4.00 -8.47 -6.59
CA GLY A 299 4.62 -7.31 -7.26
C GLY A 299 3.62 -6.41 -7.93
N GLU A 300 3.57 -5.15 -7.50
CA GLU A 300 2.89 -4.06 -8.19
C GLU A 300 3.90 -3.34 -9.10
N LEU A 301 3.81 -3.59 -10.40
CA LEU A 301 4.84 -3.19 -11.36
C LEU A 301 4.21 -2.63 -12.64
N GLY A 302 4.48 -1.37 -12.95
CA GLY A 302 4.06 -0.73 -14.18
C GLY A 302 2.57 -0.42 -14.23
N LEU A 303 1.96 0.01 -13.12
CA LEU A 303 0.57 0.50 -13.08
C LEU A 303 0.43 1.97 -13.50
N SER A 304 1.40 2.49 -14.25
CA SER A 304 1.37 3.88 -14.74
C SER A 304 0.15 4.15 -15.61
N VAL A 305 -0.58 5.24 -15.30
CA VAL A 305 -1.80 5.72 -15.99
C VAL A 305 -1.63 5.80 -17.52
N ASP A 306 -0.43 6.12 -17.98
CA ASP A 306 -0.13 6.26 -19.41
C ASP A 306 -0.08 4.93 -20.20
N GLY A 307 -0.18 3.76 -19.54
CA GLY A 307 -0.21 2.43 -20.19
C GLY A 307 1.08 2.01 -20.93
N ARG A 308 2.10 2.87 -20.95
CA ARG A 308 3.35 2.67 -21.70
C ARG A 308 4.54 2.32 -20.82
N ALA A 309 4.33 1.50 -19.80
CA ALA A 309 5.42 0.99 -18.98
C ALA A 309 6.18 -0.10 -19.76
N HIS A 310 7.36 0.23 -20.25
CA HIS A 310 8.31 -0.74 -20.77
C HIS A 310 9.43 -0.98 -19.75
N LEU A 311 9.73 -2.24 -19.47
CA LEU A 311 10.95 -2.57 -18.76
C LEU A 311 12.17 -2.10 -19.57
N PRO A 312 13.22 -1.63 -18.90
CA PRO A 312 14.49 -1.44 -19.59
C PRO A 312 14.92 -2.78 -20.19
N ALA A 313 15.58 -2.78 -21.35
CA ALA A 313 15.97 -3.99 -22.08
C ALA A 313 16.79 -5.03 -21.26
N ARG A 314 17.25 -4.67 -20.06
CA ARG A 314 17.91 -5.55 -19.08
C ARG A 314 17.56 -5.13 -17.66
N PRO A 315 16.44 -5.56 -17.06
CA PRO A 315 16.07 -5.23 -15.69
C PRO A 315 16.86 -6.10 -14.69
N ARG A 316 18.19 -6.07 -14.79
CA ARG A 316 19.11 -7.01 -14.12
C ARG A 316 18.87 -7.14 -12.63
N THR A 317 18.40 -6.09 -11.96
CA THR A 317 18.11 -6.12 -10.53
C THR A 317 16.91 -6.99 -10.21
N LEU A 318 15.76 -6.76 -10.86
CA LEU A 318 14.54 -7.54 -10.62
C LEU A 318 14.72 -8.99 -11.10
N THR A 319 15.29 -9.18 -12.29
CA THR A 319 15.65 -10.50 -12.82
C THR A 319 16.53 -11.27 -11.84
N ARG A 320 17.55 -10.62 -11.27
CA ARG A 320 18.46 -11.25 -10.31
C ARG A 320 17.79 -11.54 -8.98
N LEU A 321 16.89 -10.66 -8.52
CA LEU A 321 16.12 -10.88 -7.29
C LEU A 321 15.22 -12.11 -7.46
N LEU A 322 14.32 -12.11 -8.44
CA LEU A 322 13.40 -13.22 -8.71
C LEU A 322 14.16 -14.52 -9.04
N GLY A 323 15.24 -14.42 -9.81
CA GLY A 323 16.11 -15.54 -10.14
C GLY A 323 16.93 -16.08 -8.96
N SER A 324 16.92 -15.41 -7.81
CA SER A 324 17.54 -15.90 -6.57
C SER A 324 16.56 -16.58 -5.61
N LEU A 325 15.25 -16.46 -5.84
CA LEU A 325 14.22 -17.06 -4.97
C LEU A 325 13.98 -18.51 -5.40
N ARG A 326 14.63 -19.46 -4.73
CA ARG A 326 14.62 -20.89 -5.15
C ARG A 326 13.41 -21.67 -4.70
N HIS A 327 12.65 -21.15 -3.74
CA HIS A 327 11.47 -21.81 -3.16
C HIS A 327 10.15 -21.22 -3.66
N LEU A 328 10.20 -20.33 -4.64
CA LEU A 328 9.02 -19.63 -5.16
C LEU A 328 8.00 -20.62 -5.74
N THR A 329 6.79 -20.62 -5.20
CA THR A 329 5.67 -21.45 -5.67
C THR A 329 4.45 -20.62 -6.09
N PHE A 330 4.31 -19.43 -5.50
CA PHE A 330 3.20 -18.52 -5.77
C PHE A 330 3.72 -17.15 -6.23
N VAL A 331 3.19 -16.67 -7.34
CA VAL A 331 3.47 -15.33 -7.90
C VAL A 331 2.16 -14.59 -8.09
N GLU A 332 2.06 -13.40 -7.53
CA GLU A 332 0.97 -12.47 -7.73
C GLU A 332 1.52 -11.16 -8.28
N LEU A 333 0.92 -10.66 -9.36
CA LEU A 333 1.43 -9.48 -10.08
C LEU A 333 0.28 -8.55 -10.40
N SER A 334 0.45 -7.27 -10.09
CA SER A 334 -0.43 -6.19 -10.55
C SER A 334 0.31 -5.35 -11.59
N SER A 335 -0.18 -5.33 -12.83
CA SER A 335 0.51 -4.65 -13.93
C SER A 335 -0.42 -4.24 -15.06
N ALA A 336 -0.11 -3.12 -15.73
CA ALA A 336 -0.72 -2.72 -17.01
C ALA A 336 0.12 -3.19 -18.22
N SER A 337 1.06 -4.12 -18.03
CA SER A 337 2.04 -4.50 -19.06
C SER A 337 2.37 -5.99 -19.04
N LEU A 338 1.82 -6.74 -20.02
CA LEU A 338 2.12 -8.17 -20.16
C LEU A 338 3.61 -8.45 -20.35
N PRO A 339 4.40 -7.64 -21.07
CA PRO A 339 5.86 -7.83 -21.14
C PRO A 339 6.53 -7.82 -19.75
N ILE A 340 6.04 -7.01 -18.80
CA ILE A 340 6.56 -6.97 -17.43
C ILE A 340 6.23 -8.27 -16.70
N VAL A 341 4.96 -8.68 -16.79
CA VAL A 341 4.47 -9.93 -16.21
C VAL A 341 5.28 -11.12 -16.72
N TYR A 342 5.44 -11.20 -18.04
CA TYR A 342 6.20 -12.25 -18.69
C TYR A 342 7.66 -12.29 -18.19
N GLU A 343 8.35 -11.15 -18.19
CA GLU A 343 9.74 -11.10 -17.71
C GLU A 343 9.83 -11.51 -16.23
N CYS A 344 8.87 -11.11 -15.39
CA CYS A 344 8.88 -11.52 -13.98
C CYS A 344 8.75 -13.04 -13.83
N VAL A 345 7.79 -13.65 -14.53
CA VAL A 345 7.57 -15.10 -14.49
C VAL A 345 8.74 -15.87 -15.10
N SER A 346 9.30 -15.40 -16.22
CA SER A 346 10.43 -16.04 -16.90
C SER A 346 11.76 -15.91 -16.14
N CYS A 347 11.90 -14.88 -15.32
CA CYS A 347 13.08 -14.68 -14.48
C CYS A 347 13.08 -15.56 -13.23
N THR A 348 11.96 -16.20 -12.88
CA THR A 348 11.92 -17.13 -11.76
C THR A 348 12.87 -18.30 -12.01
N SER A 349 13.56 -18.73 -10.97
CA SER A 349 14.59 -19.76 -11.09
C SER A 349 14.09 -21.19 -10.85
N VAL A 350 12.77 -21.32 -10.67
CA VAL A 350 12.07 -22.57 -10.40
C VAL A 350 11.58 -23.18 -11.71
N ASP A 351 11.57 -24.51 -11.79
CA ASP A 351 11.03 -25.19 -12.97
C ASP A 351 9.49 -25.26 -12.96
N LYS A 352 8.86 -25.02 -11.81
CA LYS A 352 7.42 -25.12 -11.60
C LYS A 352 6.91 -24.04 -10.65
N LEU A 353 5.79 -23.43 -11.01
CA LEU A 353 4.98 -22.59 -10.14
C LEU A 353 3.63 -23.27 -9.91
N ASP A 354 3.17 -23.28 -8.67
CA ASP A 354 1.86 -23.84 -8.33
C ASP A 354 0.73 -22.87 -8.67
N ARG A 355 0.98 -21.56 -8.52
CA ARG A 355 -0.02 -20.54 -8.80
C ARG A 355 0.62 -19.26 -9.34
N VAL A 356 0.00 -18.71 -10.37
CA VAL A 356 0.25 -17.35 -10.86
C VAL A 356 -1.08 -16.60 -10.82
N VAL A 357 -1.12 -15.44 -10.19
CA VAL A 357 -2.27 -14.53 -10.19
C VAL A 357 -1.83 -13.24 -10.86
N LEU A 358 -2.61 -12.77 -11.82
CA LEU A 358 -2.37 -11.55 -12.55
C LEU A 358 -3.55 -10.61 -12.36
N HIS A 359 -3.30 -9.47 -11.74
CA HIS A 359 -4.21 -8.33 -11.68
C HIS A 359 -3.87 -7.37 -12.82
N VAL A 360 -4.71 -7.34 -13.85
CA VAL A 360 -4.50 -6.49 -15.03
C VAL A 360 -5.06 -5.09 -14.81
N GLY A 361 -4.30 -4.07 -15.18
CA GLY A 361 -4.78 -2.69 -15.28
C GLY A 361 -5.46 -2.41 -16.63
N PRO A 362 -6.11 -1.25 -16.80
CA PRO A 362 -6.61 -0.82 -18.10
C PRO A 362 -5.47 -0.59 -19.10
N ARG A 363 -5.74 -0.76 -20.39
CA ARG A 363 -4.80 -0.51 -21.51
C ARG A 363 -3.54 -1.37 -21.42
N MET A 364 -3.75 -2.69 -21.41
CA MET A 364 -2.66 -3.64 -21.31
C MET A 364 -1.75 -3.59 -22.54
N SER A 365 -0.46 -3.33 -22.34
CA SER A 365 0.47 -3.50 -23.46
C SER A 365 0.63 -4.98 -23.83
N ALA A 366 0.46 -5.27 -25.13
CA ALA A 366 0.53 -6.62 -25.68
C ALA A 366 1.96 -7.21 -25.60
N LEU A 367 2.03 -8.55 -25.60
CA LEU A 367 3.31 -9.26 -25.67
C LEU A 367 3.95 -9.15 -27.05
N PRO A 368 5.29 -9.13 -27.14
CA PRO A 368 5.97 -9.35 -28.40
C PRO A 368 5.61 -10.71 -29.00
N GLU A 369 5.48 -10.79 -30.33
CA GLU A 369 5.16 -12.03 -31.05
C GLU A 369 6.21 -13.13 -30.87
N HIS A 370 7.45 -12.75 -30.56
CA HIS A 370 8.56 -13.67 -30.41
C HIS A 370 9.20 -13.53 -29.04
N ILE A 371 9.03 -14.57 -28.22
CA ILE A 371 9.73 -14.69 -26.95
C ILE A 371 10.39 -16.06 -26.88
N SER A 372 11.69 -16.08 -26.59
CA SER A 372 12.52 -17.30 -26.61
C SER A 372 12.97 -17.75 -25.22
N GLN A 373 12.52 -17.07 -24.17
CA GLN A 373 12.87 -17.44 -22.80
C GLN A 373 12.09 -18.67 -22.36
N LYS A 374 12.76 -19.62 -21.69
CA LYS A 374 12.11 -20.78 -21.06
C LYS A 374 11.22 -20.28 -19.92
N LEU A 375 9.96 -20.71 -19.92
CA LEU A 375 9.02 -20.44 -18.83
C LEU A 375 8.96 -21.62 -17.85
N PRO A 376 8.68 -21.37 -16.56
CA PRO A 376 8.35 -22.43 -15.61
C PRO A 376 7.02 -23.09 -16.00
N ALA A 377 6.85 -24.37 -15.63
CA ALA A 377 5.55 -25.01 -15.73
C ALA A 377 4.59 -24.40 -14.70
N VAL A 378 3.45 -23.88 -15.14
CA VAL A 378 2.46 -23.27 -14.25
C VAL A 378 1.29 -24.22 -14.05
N LYS A 379 0.96 -24.56 -12.80
CA LYS A 379 -0.19 -25.40 -12.49
C LYS A 379 -1.50 -24.62 -12.62
N TYR A 380 -1.60 -23.45 -12.00
CA TYR A 380 -2.81 -22.63 -12.04
C TYR A 380 -2.49 -21.17 -12.38
N LEU A 381 -3.24 -20.59 -13.32
CA LEU A 381 -3.20 -19.17 -13.65
C LEU A 381 -4.56 -18.53 -13.34
N SER A 382 -4.61 -17.49 -12.52
CA SER A 382 -5.77 -16.60 -12.39
C SER A 382 -5.45 -15.28 -13.08
N VAL A 383 -6.37 -14.75 -13.87
CA VAL A 383 -6.30 -13.38 -14.38
C VAL A 383 -7.56 -12.66 -13.97
N GLU A 384 -7.39 -11.56 -13.24
CA GLU A 384 -8.46 -10.73 -12.69
C GLU A 384 -8.16 -9.27 -13.05
N VAL A 385 -9.19 -8.44 -13.22
CA VAL A 385 -8.98 -6.98 -13.39
C VAL A 385 -8.73 -6.36 -12.02
N SER A 386 -7.65 -5.60 -11.89
CA SER A 386 -7.18 -5.07 -10.60
C SER A 386 -8.19 -4.11 -9.97
N ASP A 387 -8.52 -4.36 -8.70
CA ASP A 387 -9.32 -3.46 -7.85
C ASP A 387 -8.50 -2.30 -7.24
N ALA A 388 -7.19 -2.26 -7.47
CA ALA A 388 -6.25 -1.54 -6.62
C ALA A 388 -6.27 0.00 -6.73
N VAL A 389 -7.09 0.61 -7.59
CA VAL A 389 -7.22 2.08 -7.66
C VAL A 389 -8.33 2.55 -6.72
N MET A 390 -8.03 2.51 -5.42
CA MET A 390 -8.93 2.74 -4.28
C MET A 390 -9.46 4.18 -4.09
N HIS A 391 -9.35 5.11 -5.06
CA HIS A 391 -9.62 6.52 -4.75
C HIS A 391 -10.55 7.33 -5.63
N ASP A 392 -10.98 6.85 -6.79
CA ASP A 392 -12.11 7.43 -7.54
C ASP A 392 -12.61 6.32 -8.46
N ASP A 393 -13.89 6.33 -8.84
CA ASP A 393 -14.66 5.33 -9.60
C ASP A 393 -14.10 5.00 -11.01
N VAL A 394 -12.79 4.78 -11.16
CA VAL A 394 -12.13 4.50 -12.43
C VAL A 394 -12.15 2.98 -12.64
N TRP A 395 -13.12 2.59 -13.45
CA TRP A 395 -13.69 1.25 -13.56
C TRP A 395 -12.76 0.12 -14.01
N ARG A 396 -13.19 -1.09 -13.62
CA ARG A 396 -12.60 -2.43 -13.78
C ARG A 396 -12.70 -2.96 -15.22
N VAL A 397 -12.13 -2.26 -16.19
CA VAL A 397 -12.35 -2.63 -17.59
C VAL A 397 -11.08 -2.69 -18.42
N VAL A 398 -10.97 -3.75 -19.22
CA VAL A 398 -9.99 -3.89 -20.30
C VAL A 398 -10.67 -3.74 -21.66
N GLU A 399 -9.93 -3.37 -22.70
CA GLU A 399 -10.47 -3.35 -24.06
C GLU A 399 -10.55 -4.79 -24.64
N GLY A 400 -11.39 -5.03 -25.65
CA GLY A 400 -11.45 -6.34 -26.31
C GLY A 400 -10.10 -6.83 -26.86
N ALA A 401 -9.26 -5.91 -27.36
CA ALA A 401 -7.91 -6.22 -27.81
C ALA A 401 -6.96 -6.64 -26.66
N ASP A 402 -7.16 -6.09 -25.47
CA ASP A 402 -6.41 -6.46 -24.27
C ASP A 402 -6.79 -7.87 -23.82
N ALA A 403 -8.08 -8.23 -23.86
CA ALA A 403 -8.55 -9.59 -23.57
C ALA A 403 -7.89 -10.62 -24.50
N LEU A 404 -7.81 -10.34 -25.82
CA LEU A 404 -7.09 -11.19 -26.77
C LEU A 404 -5.59 -11.27 -26.47
N SER A 405 -4.98 -10.17 -26.03
CA SER A 405 -3.56 -10.15 -25.63
C SER A 405 -3.29 -10.99 -24.38
N ILE A 406 -4.18 -10.93 -23.39
CA ILE A 406 -4.16 -11.76 -22.18
C ILE A 406 -4.26 -13.25 -22.56
N VAL A 407 -5.17 -13.61 -23.46
CA VAL A 407 -5.28 -15.00 -23.93
C VAL A 407 -4.03 -15.43 -24.71
N GLY A 408 -3.43 -14.53 -25.48
CA GLY A 408 -2.12 -14.72 -26.08
C GLY A 408 -1.04 -15.05 -25.05
N PHE A 409 -1.06 -14.40 -23.87
CA PHE A 409 -0.20 -14.73 -22.75
C PHE A 409 -0.50 -16.12 -22.17
N VAL A 410 -1.77 -16.48 -21.96
CA VAL A 410 -2.16 -17.83 -21.50
C VAL A 410 -1.60 -18.90 -22.44
N ARG A 411 -1.74 -18.68 -23.77
CA ARG A 411 -1.20 -19.58 -24.80
C ARG A 411 0.31 -19.76 -24.72
N GLN A 412 1.05 -18.69 -24.41
CA GLN A 412 2.50 -18.73 -24.27
C GLN A 412 2.92 -19.42 -22.97
N LEU A 413 2.25 -19.12 -21.85
CA LEU A 413 2.55 -19.68 -20.54
C LEU A 413 2.17 -21.16 -20.41
N ARG A 414 1.13 -21.59 -21.14
CA ARG A 414 0.61 -22.97 -21.16
C ARG A 414 0.35 -23.52 -19.74
N PRO A 415 -0.43 -22.82 -18.91
CA PRO A 415 -0.76 -23.35 -17.59
C PRO A 415 -1.61 -24.61 -17.72
N HIS A 416 -1.52 -25.49 -16.71
CA HIS A 416 -2.36 -26.68 -16.63
C HIS A 416 -3.85 -26.30 -16.49
N GLU A 417 -4.14 -25.27 -15.71
CA GLU A 417 -5.47 -24.67 -15.57
C GLU A 417 -5.35 -23.13 -15.61
N ALA A 418 -6.27 -22.47 -16.29
CA ALA A 418 -6.37 -21.01 -16.32
C ALA A 418 -7.79 -20.53 -16.11
N GLU A 419 -7.98 -19.60 -15.19
CA GLU A 419 -9.21 -18.87 -14.93
C GLU A 419 -9.01 -17.40 -15.30
N LEU A 420 -9.87 -16.86 -16.16
CA LEU A 420 -9.85 -15.47 -16.59
C LEU A 420 -11.17 -14.83 -16.21
N ARG A 421 -11.14 -13.79 -15.37
CA ARG A 421 -12.28 -12.97 -14.97
C ARG A 421 -12.01 -11.53 -15.42
N LEU A 422 -12.57 -11.17 -16.57
CA LEU A 422 -12.29 -9.90 -17.23
C LEU A 422 -13.56 -9.06 -17.26
N GLY A 423 -13.52 -7.90 -16.61
CA GLY A 423 -14.45 -6.81 -16.91
C GLY A 423 -13.98 -6.12 -18.19
N ILE A 424 -14.88 -5.90 -19.14
CA ILE A 424 -14.57 -5.43 -20.48
C ILE A 424 -15.38 -4.17 -20.77
N HIS A 425 -14.69 -3.17 -21.32
CA HIS A 425 -15.30 -1.98 -21.88
C HIS A 425 -15.19 -2.01 -23.39
N ASP A 426 -16.28 -1.65 -24.04
CA ASP A 426 -16.31 -1.43 -25.47
C ASP A 426 -16.70 0.02 -25.72
N ASP A 427 -15.79 0.77 -26.36
CA ASP A 427 -16.11 2.11 -26.85
C ASP A 427 -17.33 2.08 -27.79
N ALA A 428 -17.59 0.96 -28.47
CA ALA A 428 -18.78 0.77 -29.29
C ALA A 428 -20.07 0.62 -28.47
N LEU A 429 -20.02 0.14 -27.22
CA LEU A 429 -21.17 0.15 -26.31
C LEU A 429 -21.52 1.59 -25.90
N ALA A 430 -20.49 2.39 -25.61
CA ALA A 430 -20.65 3.79 -25.22
C ALA A 430 -21.06 4.71 -26.38
N SER A 431 -20.70 4.36 -27.61
CA SER A 431 -20.93 5.19 -28.81
C SER A 431 -22.08 4.72 -29.70
N HIS A 432 -22.78 3.63 -29.34
CA HIS A 432 -23.91 3.17 -30.12
C HIS A 432 -25.06 4.18 -30.06
N ASP A 433 -25.43 4.73 -31.21
CA ASP A 433 -26.63 5.56 -31.34
C ASP A 433 -27.85 4.64 -31.32
N TYR A 434 -28.44 4.45 -30.15
CA TYR A 434 -29.65 3.64 -29.97
C TYR A 434 -30.92 4.32 -30.50
N GLY A 435 -30.80 5.40 -31.30
CA GLY A 435 -31.88 5.83 -32.20
C GLY A 435 -33.15 6.33 -31.50
N GLY A 436 -33.02 7.01 -30.35
CA GLY A 436 -34.15 7.62 -29.64
C GLY A 436 -34.97 6.67 -28.78
N ILE A 437 -34.49 5.44 -28.56
CA ILE A 437 -35.01 4.54 -27.52
C ILE A 437 -34.59 5.13 -26.17
N GLY A 438 -35.54 5.32 -25.24
CA GLY A 438 -35.27 5.87 -23.92
C GLY A 438 -35.92 5.02 -22.82
N GLY A 439 -35.33 5.04 -21.63
CA GLY A 439 -35.80 4.27 -20.47
C GLY A 439 -35.44 2.78 -20.58
N ASP A 440 -36.23 1.91 -19.93
CA ASP A 440 -35.97 0.48 -19.75
C ASP A 440 -35.67 -0.28 -21.07
N GLU A 441 -36.27 0.11 -22.19
CA GLU A 441 -36.01 -0.50 -23.52
C GLU A 441 -34.57 -0.28 -24.00
N LEU A 442 -33.96 0.85 -23.61
CA LEU A 442 -32.56 1.16 -23.93
C LEU A 442 -31.63 0.27 -23.12
N ASP A 443 -31.91 0.08 -21.83
CA ASP A 443 -31.11 -0.76 -20.95
C ASP A 443 -31.15 -2.24 -21.38
N GLU A 444 -32.33 -2.76 -21.73
CA GLU A 444 -32.47 -4.11 -22.28
C GLU A 444 -31.67 -4.28 -23.58
N ALA A 445 -31.74 -3.30 -24.50
CA ALA A 445 -30.99 -3.34 -25.76
C ALA A 445 -29.48 -3.28 -25.55
N ILE A 446 -29.00 -2.43 -24.63
CA ILE A 446 -27.58 -2.34 -24.25
C ILE A 446 -27.09 -3.68 -23.68
N VAL A 447 -27.87 -4.29 -22.78
CA VAL A 447 -27.53 -5.57 -22.15
C VAL A 447 -27.51 -6.71 -23.18
N GLU A 448 -28.49 -6.78 -24.08
CA GLU A 448 -28.54 -7.82 -25.12
C GLU A 448 -27.35 -7.69 -26.10
N TYR A 449 -27.07 -6.47 -26.58
CA TYR A 449 -25.95 -6.21 -27.48
C TYR A 449 -24.61 -6.50 -26.79
N GLY A 450 -24.41 -6.00 -25.56
CA GLY A 450 -23.20 -6.23 -24.78
C GLY A 450 -22.94 -7.72 -24.52
N THR A 451 -23.99 -8.46 -24.16
CA THR A 451 -23.89 -9.92 -23.95
C THR A 451 -23.48 -10.62 -25.25
N THR A 452 -24.15 -10.35 -26.37
CA THR A 452 -23.84 -10.95 -27.67
C THR A 452 -22.40 -10.66 -28.11
N TRP A 453 -21.96 -9.40 -27.95
CA TRP A 453 -20.59 -8.99 -28.26
C TRP A 453 -19.56 -9.72 -27.39
N THR A 454 -19.86 -9.89 -26.10
CA THR A 454 -18.96 -10.54 -25.12
C THR A 454 -18.85 -12.04 -25.36
N GLU A 455 -19.94 -12.69 -25.76
CA GLU A 455 -19.93 -14.07 -26.23
C GLU A 455 -19.06 -14.25 -27.48
N ALA A 456 -19.18 -13.33 -28.46
CA ALA A 456 -18.35 -13.35 -29.66
C ALA A 456 -16.86 -13.16 -29.34
N LEU A 457 -16.52 -12.27 -28.40
CA LEU A 457 -15.16 -12.09 -27.92
C LEU A 457 -14.66 -13.34 -27.16
N GLY A 458 -15.49 -13.93 -26.29
CA GLY A 458 -15.19 -15.18 -25.60
C GLY A 458 -14.88 -16.33 -26.57
N PHE A 459 -15.61 -16.41 -27.69
CA PHE A 459 -15.34 -17.37 -28.76
C PHE A 459 -13.99 -17.10 -29.45
N GLN A 460 -13.65 -15.84 -29.76
CA GLN A 460 -12.35 -15.48 -30.33
C GLN A 460 -11.19 -15.83 -29.39
N CYS A 461 -11.35 -15.55 -28.09
CA CYS A 461 -10.43 -15.96 -27.03
C CYS A 461 -10.22 -17.48 -27.06
N PHE A 462 -11.29 -18.26 -27.05
CA PHE A 462 -11.18 -19.72 -27.10
C PHE A 462 -10.43 -20.22 -28.35
N GLN A 463 -10.71 -19.65 -29.54
CA GLN A 463 -10.03 -20.04 -30.78
C GLN A 463 -8.51 -19.90 -30.72
N GLN A 464 -7.96 -18.97 -29.91
CA GLN A 464 -6.52 -18.80 -29.79
C GLN A 464 -5.84 -19.94 -29.00
N VAL A 465 -6.53 -20.55 -28.04
CA VAL A 465 -5.95 -21.56 -27.13
C VAL A 465 -6.45 -22.97 -27.40
N MET A 466 -7.46 -23.14 -28.25
CA MET A 466 -8.13 -24.41 -28.49
C MET A 466 -7.22 -25.52 -29.03
N GLU A 467 -6.05 -25.22 -29.57
CA GLU A 467 -5.08 -26.24 -29.99
C GLU A 467 -4.45 -26.94 -28.78
N THR A 468 -4.17 -26.19 -27.72
CA THR A 468 -3.40 -26.62 -26.55
C THR A 468 -4.22 -26.84 -25.29
N GLN A 469 -5.44 -26.29 -25.22
CA GLN A 469 -6.32 -26.35 -24.05
C GLN A 469 -7.76 -26.69 -24.45
N HIS A 470 -8.51 -27.25 -23.51
CA HIS A 470 -9.96 -27.43 -23.57
C HIS A 470 -10.64 -26.32 -22.77
N LEU A 471 -11.77 -25.83 -23.26
CA LEU A 471 -12.65 -24.92 -22.52
C LEU A 471 -13.59 -25.75 -21.65
N THR A 472 -13.59 -25.52 -20.34
CA THR A 472 -14.42 -26.24 -19.38
C THR A 472 -15.59 -25.42 -18.88
N HIS A 473 -15.42 -24.10 -18.83
CA HIS A 473 -16.46 -23.16 -18.46
C HIS A 473 -16.30 -21.87 -19.26
N ALA A 474 -17.42 -21.32 -19.70
CA ALA A 474 -17.49 -19.98 -20.26
C ALA A 474 -18.83 -19.35 -19.85
N SER A 475 -18.77 -18.13 -19.36
CA SER A 475 -19.95 -17.29 -19.18
C SER A 475 -19.64 -15.86 -19.60
N ALA A 476 -20.65 -15.21 -20.16
CA ALA A 476 -20.66 -13.80 -20.51
C ALA A 476 -21.89 -13.16 -19.86
N SER A 477 -21.71 -12.01 -19.22
CA SER A 477 -22.82 -11.20 -18.72
C SER A 477 -22.55 -9.73 -18.99
N CYS A 478 -23.59 -8.93 -19.15
CA CYS A 478 -23.48 -7.48 -19.26
C CYS A 478 -24.33 -6.82 -18.18
N HIS A 479 -23.78 -5.77 -17.57
CA HIS A 479 -24.40 -5.04 -16.48
C HIS A 479 -24.39 -3.55 -16.81
N THR A 480 -25.56 -2.92 -16.70
CA THR A 480 -25.70 -1.46 -16.67
C THR A 480 -25.62 -0.98 -15.23
N ILE A 481 -24.92 0.12 -15.02
CA ILE A 481 -24.87 0.83 -13.74
C ILE A 481 -25.65 2.13 -13.93
N GLU A 482 -26.76 2.27 -13.20
CA GLU A 482 -27.51 3.52 -13.15
C GLU A 482 -26.65 4.60 -12.48
N GLY A 483 -26.44 5.72 -13.17
CA GLY A 483 -25.72 6.86 -12.60
C GLY A 483 -26.53 7.59 -11.53
N GLU A 484 -25.89 8.51 -10.80
CA GLU A 484 -26.55 9.31 -9.75
C GLU A 484 -27.80 10.09 -10.24
N PHE A 485 -27.95 10.27 -11.56
CA PHE A 485 -29.06 10.97 -12.20
C PHE A 485 -30.06 10.07 -12.93
N GLY A 486 -29.95 8.74 -12.80
CA GLY A 486 -30.87 7.78 -13.45
C GLY A 486 -30.69 7.67 -14.96
N GLU A 487 -29.65 8.27 -15.52
CA GLU A 487 -29.17 7.94 -16.87
C GLU A 487 -28.21 6.74 -16.74
N PRO A 488 -28.24 5.78 -17.69
CA PRO A 488 -27.24 4.71 -17.72
C PRO A 488 -25.88 5.37 -17.90
N GLU A 489 -25.10 5.41 -16.82
CA GLU A 489 -23.82 6.11 -16.83
C GLU A 489 -22.79 5.24 -17.55
N PHE A 490 -22.87 3.93 -17.33
CA PHE A 490 -21.92 2.96 -17.87
C PHE A 490 -22.52 1.56 -18.03
N SER A 491 -22.14 0.90 -19.13
CA SER A 491 -22.27 -0.55 -19.29
C SER A 491 -20.89 -1.19 -19.28
N HIS A 492 -20.71 -2.26 -18.51
CA HIS A 492 -19.56 -3.14 -18.62
C HIS A 492 -20.04 -4.56 -18.89
N ALA A 493 -19.18 -5.36 -19.50
CA ALA A 493 -19.43 -6.77 -19.69
C ALA A 493 -18.39 -7.61 -18.97
N ASP A 494 -18.84 -8.66 -18.31
CA ASP A 494 -18.00 -9.62 -17.61
C ASP A 494 -17.83 -10.85 -18.48
N LEU A 495 -16.57 -11.22 -18.71
CA LEU A 495 -16.18 -12.43 -19.40
C LEU A 495 -15.45 -13.34 -18.41
N HIS A 496 -16.01 -14.52 -18.17
CA HIS A 496 -15.40 -15.55 -17.34
C HIS A 496 -15.09 -16.79 -18.19
N LEU A 497 -13.82 -17.16 -18.28
CA LEU A 497 -13.34 -18.30 -19.06
C LEU A 497 -12.48 -19.21 -18.18
N VAL A 498 -12.71 -20.52 -18.27
CA VAL A 498 -11.88 -21.53 -17.58
C VAL A 498 -11.35 -22.56 -18.58
N PHE A 499 -10.03 -22.59 -18.71
CA PHE A 499 -9.29 -23.48 -19.60
C PHE A 499 -8.54 -24.56 -18.80
N VAL A 500 -8.49 -25.77 -19.35
CA VAL A 500 -7.70 -26.88 -18.82
C VAL A 500 -6.84 -27.47 -19.94
N ALA A 501 -5.57 -27.75 -19.68
CA ALA A 501 -4.66 -28.35 -20.65
C ALA A 501 -5.17 -29.70 -21.17
N LYS A 502 -4.89 -30.00 -22.45
CA LYS A 502 -5.34 -31.23 -23.12
C LYS A 502 -4.61 -32.49 -22.69
#